data_AF-A0A562KJI8-F1
#
_entry.id   AF-A0A562KJI8-F1
#
_cell.length_a   1.000
_cell.length_b   1.000
_cell.length_c   1.000
_cell.angle_alpha   90.00
_cell.angle_beta   90.00
_cell.angle_gamma   90.00
#
_symmetry.space_group_name_H-M   'P 1'
#
loop_
_entity.id
_entity.type
_entity.pdbx_description
1 polymer ?
#
loop_
_entity_poly.entity_id
_entity_poly.type
_entity_poly.pdbx_seq_one_letter_code
_entity_poly.pdbx_strand_id
1 'polypeptide(L)' 'MNKIHINYLNDTIKLLIEEAKQTENDNEFNSGIRLGYYHAISRILSQSIAFGFFEELDYEIREFNLESLL' A
#
# COMPACT_ATOMS: atom_id res chain seq x y z
N MET A 1 3.43 19.32 -1.70
CA MET A 1 2.19 19.06 -0.93
C MET A 1 2.41 19.51 0.54
N ASN A 2 1.38 19.71 1.39
CA ASN A 2 1.65 19.96 2.83
C ASN A 2 2.23 18.67 3.45
N LYS A 3 3.33 18.77 4.22
CA LYS A 3 4.00 17.62 4.86
C LYS A 3 3.04 16.74 5.67
N ILE A 4 1.99 17.33 6.25
CA ILE A 4 0.96 16.59 7.00
C ILE A 4 0.24 15.55 6.13
N HIS A 5 -0.07 15.87 4.86
CA HIS A 5 -0.78 14.96 3.97
C HIS A 5 0.09 13.80 3.50
N ILE A 6 1.38 14.06 3.23
CA ILE A 6 2.33 13.01 2.86
C ILE A 6 2.55 12.06 4.03
N ASN A 7 2.73 12.59 5.25
CA ASN A 7 2.86 11.77 6.45
C ASN A 7 1.62 10.89 6.66
N TYR A 8 0.41 11.47 6.58
CA TYR A 8 -0.83 10.71 6.67
C TYR A 8 -0.90 9.58 5.63
N LEU A 9 -0.49 9.86 4.39
CA LEU A 9 -0.49 8.87 3.33
C LEU A 9 0.53 7.75 3.58
N ASN A 10 1.73 8.11 4.03
CA ASN A 10 2.76 7.14 4.42
C ASN A 10 2.23 6.22 5.52
N ASP A 11 1.68 6.78 6.60
CA ASP A 11 1.12 6.01 7.72
C ASP A 11 -0.02 5.09 7.26
N THR A 12 -0.90 5.59 6.39
CA THR A 12 -2.01 4.81 5.83
C THR A 12 -1.52 3.62 5.01
N ILE A 13 -0.55 3.82 4.11
CA ILE A 13 -0.03 2.75 3.26
C ILE A 13 0.72 1.71 4.11
N LYS A 14 1.50 2.15 5.10
CA LYS A 14 2.20 1.22 6.02
C LYS A 14 1.22 0.35 6.78
N LEU A 15 0.14 0.92 7.30
CA LEU A 15 -0.90 0.17 7.99
C LEU A 15 -1.52 -0.87 7.04
N LEU A 16 -1.86 -0.50 5.81
CA LEU A 16 -2.41 -1.44 4.83
C LEU A 16 -1.44 -2.59 4.50
N ILE A 17 -0.15 -2.29 4.38
CA ILE A 17 0.89 -3.31 4.17
C ILE A 17 1.00 -4.25 5.37
N GLU A 18 0.96 -3.71 6.59
CA GLU A 18 1.04 -4.49 7.82
C GLU A 18 -0.15 -5.44 7.95
N GLU A 19 -1.37 -4.94 7.80
CA GLU A 19 -2.60 -5.73 7.83
C GLU A 19 -2.62 -6.82 6.73
N ALA A 20 -2.15 -6.49 5.52
CA ALA A 20 -2.04 -7.45 4.43
C ALA A 20 -1.04 -8.58 4.71
N LYS A 21 0.05 -8.28 5.43
CA LYS A 21 1.06 -9.27 5.85
C LYS A 21 0.59 -10.14 7.01
N GLN A 22 -0.26 -9.61 7.88
CA GLN A 22 -0.86 -10.37 8.98
C GLN A 22 -2.01 -11.27 8.52
N THR A 23 -2.58 -11.01 7.35
CA THR A 23 -3.61 -11.88 6.75
C THR A 23 -2.96 -13.19 6.29
N GLU A 24 -3.40 -14.31 6.88
CA GLU A 24 -2.93 -15.65 6.52
C GLU A 24 -3.20 -15.95 5.04
N ASN A 25 -2.37 -16.77 4.40
CA ASN A 25 -2.60 -17.20 3.00
C ASN A 25 -2.91 -18.70 2.95
N ASP A 26 -3.97 -19.07 3.65
CA ASP A 26 -4.35 -20.46 3.94
C ASP A 26 -5.66 -20.87 3.27
N ASN A 27 -6.53 -19.91 2.91
CA ASN A 27 -7.83 -20.17 2.31
C ASN A 27 -8.26 -19.06 1.31
N GLU A 28 -9.21 -19.40 0.45
CA GLU A 28 -9.70 -18.52 -0.63
C GLU A 28 -10.26 -17.18 -0.11
N PHE A 29 -10.91 -17.20 1.06
CA PHE A 29 -11.45 -15.99 1.68
C PHE A 29 -10.32 -15.03 2.07
N ASN A 30 -9.27 -15.54 2.74
CA ASN A 30 -8.12 -14.76 3.13
C ASN A 30 -7.27 -14.31 1.92
N SER A 31 -7.15 -15.14 0.87
CA SER A 31 -6.56 -14.71 -0.41
C SER A 31 -7.35 -13.54 -1.03
N GLY A 32 -8.69 -13.56 -0.94
CA GLY A 32 -9.55 -12.45 -1.34
C GLY A 32 -9.30 -11.16 -0.55
N ILE A 33 -9.05 -11.26 0.76
CA ILE A 33 -8.68 -10.12 1.61
C ILE A 33 -7.33 -9.53 1.17
N ARG A 34 -6.30 -10.38 0.97
CA ARG A 34 -4.98 -9.94 0.50
C ARG A 34 -5.05 -9.26 -0.87
N LEU A 35 -5.89 -9.78 -1.77
CA LEU A 35 -6.16 -9.17 -3.07
C LEU A 35 -6.84 -7.79 -2.92
N GLY A 36 -7.73 -7.63 -1.94
CA GLY A 36 -8.30 -6.33 -1.58
C GLY A 36 -7.23 -5.31 -1.18
N TYR A 37 -6.30 -5.69 -0.31
CA TYR A 37 -5.16 -4.85 0.06
C TYR A 37 -4.25 -4.53 -1.12
N TYR A 38 -3.93 -5.52 -1.95
CA TYR A 38 -3.17 -5.34 -3.20
C TYR A 38 -3.79 -4.23 -4.06
N HIS A 39 -5.10 -4.29 -4.32
CA HIS A 39 -5.77 -3.30 -5.14
C HIS A 39 -5.84 -1.91 -4.49
N ALA A 40 -6.06 -1.85 -3.17
CA ALA A 40 -6.10 -0.58 -2.45
C ALA A 40 -4.75 0.14 -2.51
N ILE A 41 -3.66 -0.58 -2.19
CA ILE A 41 -2.29 -0.04 -2.21
C ILE A 41 -1.90 0.33 -3.65
N SER A 42 -2.14 -0.56 -4.62
CA SER A 42 -1.88 -0.31 -6.06
C SER A 42 -2.51 1.00 -6.53
N ARG A 43 -3.79 1.21 -6.16
CA ARG A 43 -4.54 2.42 -6.55
C ARG A 43 -3.94 3.67 -5.92
N ILE A 44 -3.56 3.63 -4.65
CA ILE A 44 -2.94 4.77 -3.96
C ILE A 44 -1.59 5.12 -4.61
N LEU A 45 -0.74 4.13 -4.87
CA LEU A 45 0.57 4.34 -5.52
C LEU A 45 0.40 4.87 -6.96
N SER A 46 -0.57 4.36 -7.70
CA SER A 46 -0.88 4.87 -9.04
C SER A 46 -1.33 6.34 -9.00
N GLN A 47 -2.13 6.71 -8.01
CA GLN A 47 -2.57 8.10 -7.83
C GLN A 47 -1.42 9.02 -7.40
N SER A 48 -0.50 8.56 -6.55
CA SER A 48 0.65 9.37 -6.15
C SER A 48 1.60 9.65 -7.32
N ILE A 49 1.76 8.69 -8.23
CA ILE A 49 2.47 8.90 -9.50
C ILE A 49 1.72 9.92 -10.36
N ALA A 50 0.42 9.73 -10.58
CA ALA A 50 -0.39 10.60 -11.43
C ALA A 50 -0.43 12.06 -10.94
N PHE A 51 -0.36 12.26 -9.62
CA PHE A 51 -0.36 13.57 -8.99
C PHE A 51 1.06 14.13 -8.73
N GLY A 52 2.11 13.40 -9.11
CA GLY A 52 3.49 13.89 -9.08
C GLY A 52 4.13 13.97 -7.70
N PHE A 53 3.64 13.20 -6.72
CA PHE A 53 4.19 13.17 -5.35
C PHE A 53 4.70 11.79 -4.91
N PHE A 54 4.77 10.81 -5.82
CA PHE A 54 5.30 9.47 -5.51
C PHE A 54 6.69 9.52 -4.85
N GLU A 55 7.60 10.38 -5.34
CA GLU A 55 8.95 10.54 -4.79
C GLU A 55 8.99 11.16 -3.38
N GLU A 56 7.88 11.77 -2.93
CA GLU A 56 7.74 12.29 -1.56
C GLU A 56 7.36 11.19 -0.56
N LEU A 57 6.95 10.00 -1.03
CA LEU A 57 6.62 8.86 -0.18
C LEU A 57 7.88 8.24 0.44
N ASP A 58 7.69 7.60 1.60
CA ASP A 58 8.78 6.92 2.28
C ASP A 58 9.40 5.83 1.39
N TYR A 59 10.73 5.68 1.50
CA TYR A 59 11.50 4.73 0.69
C TYR A 59 10.95 3.30 0.78
N GLU A 60 10.55 2.87 1.98
CA GLU A 60 10.00 1.53 2.21
C GLU A 60 8.68 1.27 1.46
N ILE A 61 7.89 2.32 1.23
CA ILE A 61 6.65 2.24 0.45
C ILE A 61 6.98 2.17 -1.04
N ARG A 62 7.94 2.98 -1.49
CA ARG A 62 8.35 3.02 -2.91
C ARG A 62 8.98 1.71 -3.37
N GLU A 63 9.73 1.05 -2.47
CA GLU A 63 10.38 -0.24 -2.74
C GLU A 63 9.54 -1.45 -2.32
N PHE A 64 8.31 -1.24 -1.85
CA PHE A 64 7.47 -2.36 -1.45
C PHE A 64 7.10 -3.23 -2.66
N ASN A 65 7.51 -4.50 -2.63
CA ASN A 65 7.11 -5.47 -3.65
C ASN A 65 5.63 -5.83 -3.49
N LEU A 66 4.77 -5.09 -4.16
CA LEU A 66 3.32 -5.26 -4.08
C LEU A 66 2.83 -6.64 -4.52
N GLU A 67 3.50 -7.24 -5.51
CA GLU A 67 3.20 -8.59 -6.01
C GLU A 67 3.41 -9.69 -4.96
N SER A 68 4.10 -9.40 -3.85
CA SER A 68 4.20 -10.32 -2.71
C SER A 68 2.87 -10.55 -1.98
N LEU A 69 1.83 -9.74 -2.28
CA LEU A 69 0.49 -9.88 -1.73
C LEU A 69 -0.41 -10.86 -2.51
N LEU A 70 0.01 -11.29 -3.71
CA LEU A 70 -0.67 -12.32 -4.50
C LEU A 70 -0.18 -13.73 -4.12
#